data_AF-A0A451CQ36-F1
#
_entry.id   AF-A0A451CQ36-F1
#
_cell.length_a   1.000
_cell.length_b   1.000
_cell.length_c   1.000
_cell.angle_alpha   90.00
_cell.angle_beta   90.00
_cell.angle_gamma   90.00
#
_symmetry.space_group_name_H-M   'P 1'
#
loop_
_entity.id
_entity.type
_entity.pdbx_description
1 polymer ?
#
loop_
_entity_poly.entity_id
_entity_poly.type
_entity_poly.pdbx_seq_one_letter_code
_entity_poly.pdbx_strand_id
1 'polypeptide(L)' 'METTTAQTPWPKPLPEQVRLLRAALGQHPEPATVKQLAQTFKGAQTKRVAEILDTLVAMGQAREEAGRYAGAR' A
#
# COMPACT_ATOMS: atom_id res chain seq x y z
N MET A 1 17.26 18.28 -14.22
CA MET A 1 16.69 18.86 -12.99
C MET A 1 16.12 17.71 -12.19
N GLU A 2 16.70 17.48 -11.02
CA GLU A 2 16.56 16.27 -10.20
C GLU A 2 15.14 16.11 -9.64
N THR A 3 14.36 15.17 -10.15
CA THR A 3 13.07 14.78 -9.54
C THR A 3 13.31 13.70 -8.48
N THR A 4 13.93 14.08 -7.36
CA THR A 4 13.94 13.20 -6.18
C THR A 4 12.54 13.23 -5.56
N THR A 5 11.67 12.33 -6.01
CA THR A 5 10.31 12.18 -5.46
C THR A 5 10.43 11.81 -3.98
N ALA A 6 10.16 12.77 -3.10
CA ALA A 6 10.21 12.54 -1.67
C ALA A 6 9.15 11.51 -1.28
N GLN A 7 9.57 10.30 -0.93
CA GLN A 7 8.67 9.24 -0.46
C GLN A 7 7.92 9.69 0.79
N THR A 8 6.63 9.39 0.87
CA THR A 8 5.80 9.72 2.03
C THR A 8 6.32 8.94 3.26
N PRO A 9 6.54 9.58 4.43
CA PRO A 9 7.01 8.87 5.62
C PRO A 9 5.97 7.84 6.08
N TRP A 10 6.43 6.66 6.50
CA TRP A 10 5.54 5.64 7.03
C TRP A 10 5.01 6.05 8.41
N PRO A 11 3.69 6.24 8.56
CA PRO A 11 3.10 6.73 9.80
C PRO A 11 3.10 5.63 10.87
N LYS A 12 3.24 6.00 12.15
CA LYS A 12 3.08 5.04 13.26
C LYS A 12 1.61 4.61 13.48
N PRO A 13 0.62 5.50 13.46
CA PRO A 13 -0.76 5.13 13.73
C PRO A 13 -1.32 4.20 12.65
N LEU A 14 -1.88 3.06 13.06
CA LEU A 14 -2.51 2.10 12.15
C LEU A 14 -3.58 2.73 11.24
N PRO A 15 -4.50 3.59 11.72
CA PRO A 15 -5.51 4.19 10.85
C PRO A 15 -4.90 4.98 9.68
N GLU A 16 -3.78 5.66 9.93
CA GLU A 16 -3.08 6.43 8.91
C GLU A 16 -2.31 5.52 7.94
N GLN A 17 -1.72 4.42 8.43
CA GLN A 17 -1.12 3.39 7.57
C GLN A 17 -2.16 2.82 6.59
N VAL A 18 -3.37 2.52 7.09
CA VAL A 18 -4.49 2.03 6.29
C VAL A 18 -4.90 3.07 5.25
N ARG A 19 -5.04 4.35 5.65
CA ARG A 19 -5.40 5.45 4.75
C ARG A 19 -4.41 5.57 3.59
N LEU A 20 -3.11 5.54 3.89
CA LEU A 20 -2.05 5.63 2.88
C LEU A 20 -2.03 4.43 1.94
N LEU A 21 -2.22 3.20 2.44
CA LEU A 21 -2.27 2.01 1.58
C LEU A 21 -3.49 2.00 0.67
N ARG A 22 -4.67 2.41 1.16
CA ARG A 22 -5.85 2.56 0.30
C ARG A 22 -5.65 3.62 -0.77
N ALA A 23 -5.03 4.74 -0.41
CA ALA A 23 -4.70 5.78 -1.40
C ALA A 23 -3.72 5.25 -2.45
N ALA A 24 -2.66 4.56 -2.04
CA ALA A 24 -1.70 3.96 -2.96
C ALA A 24 -2.36 2.95 -3.92
N LEU A 25 -3.19 2.04 -3.40
CA LEU A 25 -3.95 1.10 -4.22
C LEU A 25 -4.88 1.79 -5.22
N GLY A 26 -5.48 2.92 -4.86
CA GLY A 26 -6.32 3.70 -5.77
C GLY A 26 -5.55 4.48 -6.84
N GLN A 27 -4.27 4.77 -6.61
CA GLN A 27 -3.40 5.42 -7.60
C GLN A 27 -2.70 4.43 -8.53
N HIS A 28 -2.67 3.15 -8.18
CA HIS A 28 -2.13 2.09 -9.03
C HIS A 28 -3.18 1.61 -10.04
N PRO A 29 -2.97 1.82 -11.36
CA PRO A 29 -3.91 1.34 -12.38
C PRO A 29 -3.88 -0.19 -12.54
N GLU A 30 -2.81 -0.85 -12.10
CA GLU A 30 -2.63 -2.30 -12.15
C GLU A 30 -2.34 -2.87 -10.74
N PRO A 31 -2.67 -4.15 -10.48
CA PRO A 31 -2.36 -4.80 -9.21
C PRO A 31 -0.86 -4.72 -8.84
N ALA A 32 -0.58 -4.20 -7.65
CA ALA A 32 0.77 -3.96 -7.16
C ALA A 32 1.20 -5.01 -6.13
N THR A 33 2.48 -5.42 -6.16
CA THR A 33 3.02 -6.29 -5.10
C THR A 33 3.21 -5.52 -3.79
N VAL A 34 3.26 -6.26 -2.67
CA VAL A 34 3.62 -5.70 -1.35
C VAL A 34 4.92 -4.89 -1.39
N LYS A 35 5.92 -5.36 -2.14
CA LYS A 35 7.22 -4.69 -2.26
C LYS A 35 7.09 -3.35 -3.00
N GLN A 36 6.32 -3.30 -4.07
CA GLN A 36 6.07 -2.05 -4.82
C GLN A 36 5.35 -1.04 -3.95
N LEU A 37 4.32 -1.46 -3.20
CA LEU A 37 3.59 -0.60 -2.28
C LEU A 37 4.47 -0.13 -1.10
N ALA A 38 5.34 -0.99 -0.55
CA ALA A 38 6.23 -0.57 0.52
C ALA A 38 7.26 0.48 0.05
N GLN A 39 7.71 0.40 -1.21
CA GLN A 39 8.68 1.34 -1.80
C GLN A 39 8.13 2.75 -2.02
N THR A 40 6.82 2.96 -1.98
CA THR A 40 6.24 4.32 -2.05
C THR A 40 6.42 5.08 -0.74
N PHE A 41 6.74 4.39 0.35
CA PHE A 41 6.80 4.95 1.70
C PHE A 41 8.18 4.82 2.33
N LYS A 42 8.69 5.92 2.88
CA LYS A 42 9.94 5.93 3.62
C LYS A 42 9.76 5.21 4.96
N GLY A 43 10.43 4.06 5.11
CA GLY A 43 10.44 3.29 6.36
C GLY A 43 9.30 2.28 6.52
N ALA A 44 8.52 2.03 5.46
CA ALA A 44 7.53 0.96 5.49
C ALA A 44 8.21 -0.41 5.47
N GLN A 45 7.67 -1.35 6.25
CA GLN A 45 8.12 -2.73 6.27
C GLN A 45 7.16 -3.59 5.46
N THR A 46 7.69 -4.43 4.56
CA THR A 46 6.88 -5.30 3.69
C THR A 46 5.94 -6.20 4.49
N LYS A 47 6.40 -6.79 5.60
CA LYS A 47 5.56 -7.60 6.49
C LYS A 47 4.35 -6.81 7.00
N ARG A 48 4.58 -5.58 7.48
CA ARG A 48 3.51 -4.72 8.00
C ARG A 48 2.53 -4.30 6.89
N VAL A 49 3.05 -4.00 5.71
CA VAL A 49 2.23 -3.66 4.54
C VAL A 49 1.35 -4.86 4.14
N ALA A 50 1.92 -6.06 4.08
CA ALA A 50 1.18 -7.29 3.80
C ALA A 50 0.04 -7.52 4.81
N GLU A 51 0.32 -7.47 6.12
CA GLU A 51 -0.70 -7.65 7.17
C GLU A 51 -1.90 -6.70 7.01
N ILE A 52 -1.63 -5.42 6.67
CA ILE A 52 -2.70 -4.45 6.46
C ILE A 52 -3.46 -4.74 5.16
N LEU A 53 -2.77 -5.10 4.08
CA LEU A 53 -3.41 -5.45 2.81
C LEU A 53 -4.30 -6.69 2.95
N ASP A 54 -3.82 -7.74 3.62
CA ASP A 54 -4.63 -8.93 3.95
C ASP A 54 -5.89 -8.56 4.75
N THR A 55 -5.74 -7.66 5.73
CA THR A 55 -6.89 -7.15 6.50
C THR A 55 -7.87 -6.39 5.60
N LEU A 56 -7.37 -5.56 4.68
CA LEU A 56 -8.22 -4.83 3.72
C LEU A 56 -8.96 -5.77 2.77
N VAL A 57 -8.32 -6.84 2.31
CA VAL A 57 -8.95 -7.89 1.47
C VAL A 57 -10.04 -8.60 2.25
N ALA A 58 -9.78 -8.99 3.49
CA ALA A 58 -10.77 -9.65 4.36
C ALA A 58 -12.02 -8.78 4.61
N MET A 59 -11.85 -7.45 4.62
CA MET A 59 -12.95 -6.49 4.75
C MET A 59 -13.61 -6.10 3.42
N GLY A 60 -13.14 -6.63 2.28
CA GLY A 60 -13.63 -6.27 0.95
C GLY A 60 -13.21 -4.86 0.48
N GLN A 61 -12.20 -4.27 1.11
CA GLN A 61 -11.68 -2.92 0.81
C GLN A 61 -10.49 -2.92 -0.16
N ALA A 62 -9.95 -4.10 -0.46
CA ALA A 62 -8.95 -4.35 -1.48
C ALA A 62 -9.22 -5.72 -2.11
N ARG A 63 -8.52 -6.02 -3.20
CA ARG A 63 -8.53 -7.34 -3.86
C ARG A 63 -7.11 -7.85 -3.96
N GLU A 64 -6.96 -9.16 -3.78
CA GLU A 64 -5.70 -9.88 -3.99
C GLU A 64 -5.83 -10.80 -5.20
N GLU A 65 -4.84 -10.76 -6.08
CA GLU A 65 -4.75 -11.53 -7.31
C GLU A 65 -3.32 -12.03 -7.48
N ALA A 66 -3.08 -13.31 -7.14
CA ALA A 66 -1.80 -14.00 -7.32
C ALA A 66 -0.59 -13.24 -6.71
N GLY A 67 -0.74 -12.77 -5.47
CA GLY A 67 0.26 -12.04 -4.70
C GLY A 67 0.33 -10.55 -5.02
N ARG A 68 -0.61 -10.02 -5.80
CA ARG A 68 -0.73 -8.59 -6.12
C ARG A 68 -2.02 -8.03 -5.59
N TYR A 69 -2.02 -6.74 -5.26
CA TYR A 69 -3.12 -6.07 -4.58
C TYR A 69 -3.62 -4.90 -5.43
N ALA A 70 -4.95 -4.78 -5.52
CA ALA A 70 -5.62 -3.67 -6.19
C ALA A 70 -6.71 -3.08 -5.28
N GLY A 71 -7.11 -1.83 -5.56
CA GLY A 71 -8.25 -1.23 -4.89
C GLY A 71 -9.54 -2.02 -5.13
N ALA A 72 -10.44 -2.01 -4.13
CA ALA A 72 -11.84 -2.38 -4.37
C ALA A 72 -12.45 -1.41 -5.40
N ARG A 73 -13.31 -1.94 -6.28
CA ARG A 73 -13.97 -1.17 -7.34
C ARG A 73 -15.05 -0.26 -6.78
#